data_AF-A0A970H0Z5-F1
#
_entry.id   AF-A0A970H0Z5-F1
#
_cell.length_a   1.000
_cell.length_b   1.000
_cell.length_c   1.000
_cell.angle_alpha   90.00
_cell.angle_beta   90.00
_cell.angle_gamma   90.00
#
_symmetry.space_group_name_H-M   'P 1'
#
loop_
_entity.id
_entity.type
_entity.pdbx_description
1 polymer ?
#
loop_
_entity_poly.entity_id
_entity_poly.type
_entity_poly.pdbx_seq_one_letter_code
_entity_poly.pdbx_strand_id
1 'polypeptide(L)'
;MTKGQIRELANGGKLVEYGEDQPAYASDKTDDDGNKIPHTLKGVYFDDILEAYADGAKTSDFTSMSIYAEDGYETILSADVFNVEQGGVKMIIALEYDGVVLNPSEKSGALRAIFPDKPANTWAKQVSKIVLASDKEEETVPETESVYFAEATGDKYDGSYEVDGTTYYGTSFKKIFADGILKSSDEAQMFVYSWDGTEYTSLKTKEYYEDAFLVYASKASGSEDFVPEKDAPVFNGANILKGMKVKHTMYVTVEKTSFAVLDKVFEKLDFKGKGSILVTELLDEINMKEASTYTITGTDGTEKQAKKEELASIRIESTDEGYIVAVDGSEFVIMSIKAK
;
A
#
# COMPACT_ATOMS: atom_id res chain seq x y z
N MET A 1 13.93 -18.09 -17.21
CA MET A 1 14.83 -18.79 -16.28
C MET A 1 14.09 -19.98 -15.67
N THR A 2 14.77 -21.09 -15.40
CA THR A 2 14.18 -22.30 -14.82
C THR A 2 14.82 -22.65 -13.48
N LYS A 3 14.14 -23.45 -12.65
CA LYS A 3 14.72 -23.98 -11.41
C LYS A 3 16.01 -24.79 -11.63
N GLY A 4 16.14 -25.46 -12.78
CA GLY A 4 17.36 -26.17 -13.15
C GLY A 4 18.56 -25.24 -13.26
N GLN A 5 18.38 -24.09 -13.91
CA GLN A 5 19.41 -23.06 -14.06
C GLN A 5 19.85 -22.48 -12.71
N ILE A 6 18.92 -22.24 -11.78
CA ILE A 6 19.26 -21.78 -10.43
C ILE A 6 20.10 -22.84 -9.68
N ARG A 7 19.76 -24.13 -9.83
CA ARG A 7 20.55 -25.22 -9.24
C ARG A 7 21.96 -25.31 -9.83
N GLU A 8 22.10 -25.06 -11.13
CA GLU A 8 23.41 -25.00 -11.78
C GLU A 8 24.27 -23.87 -11.19
N LEU A 9 23.71 -22.67 -11.00
CA LEU A 9 24.41 -21.57 -10.32
C LEU A 9 24.82 -21.93 -8.89
N ALA A 10 23.90 -22.54 -8.12
CA ALA A 10 24.19 -22.98 -6.76
C ALA A 10 25.36 -23.99 -6.73
N ASN A 11 25.31 -25.02 -7.58
CA ASN A 11 26.38 -26.02 -7.70
C ASN A 11 27.69 -25.42 -8.24
N GLY A 12 27.61 -24.33 -8.99
CA GLY A 12 28.73 -23.56 -9.54
C GLY A 12 29.39 -22.59 -8.55
N GLY A 13 29.02 -22.65 -7.26
CA GLY A 13 29.64 -21.85 -6.20
C GLY A 13 28.91 -20.54 -5.87
N LYS A 14 27.70 -20.32 -6.39
CA LYS A 14 26.83 -19.18 -6.03
C LYS A 14 25.80 -19.54 -4.95
N LEU A 15 25.97 -20.68 -4.28
CA LEU A 15 25.10 -21.09 -3.19
C LEU A 15 25.21 -20.12 -2.01
N VAL A 16 24.05 -19.64 -1.55
CA VAL A 16 23.88 -18.85 -0.33
C VAL A 16 23.15 -19.71 0.69
N GLU A 17 23.65 -19.72 1.93
CA GLU A 17 23.10 -20.51 3.03
C GLU A 17 22.91 -19.65 4.28
N TYR A 18 21.71 -19.66 4.82
CA TYR A 18 21.41 -19.20 6.17
C TYR A 18 21.10 -20.44 7.01
N GLY A 19 21.98 -20.74 7.95
CA GLY A 19 21.90 -21.91 8.83
C GLY A 19 21.44 -21.54 10.25
N GLU A 20 21.49 -22.50 11.16
CA GLU A 20 21.06 -22.29 12.56
C GLU A 20 21.87 -21.20 13.29
N ASP A 21 23.17 -21.06 12.96
CA ASP A 21 24.06 -20.07 13.57
C ASP A 21 23.84 -18.64 13.03
N GLN A 22 23.33 -18.51 11.80
CA GLN A 22 23.05 -17.25 11.13
C GLN A 22 21.77 -17.38 10.28
N PRO A 23 20.60 -17.46 10.93
CA PRO A 23 19.34 -17.66 10.22
C PRO A 23 18.84 -16.34 9.61
N ALA A 24 17.94 -16.45 8.65
CA ALA A 24 17.22 -15.31 8.12
C ALA A 24 16.03 -14.97 9.02
N TYR A 25 15.70 -13.69 9.12
CA TYR A 25 14.57 -13.21 9.91
C TYR A 25 13.66 -12.33 9.05
N ALA A 26 12.35 -12.42 9.24
CA ALA A 26 11.44 -11.37 8.80
C ALA A 26 11.36 -10.29 9.88
N SER A 27 11.45 -9.02 9.52
CA SER A 27 11.58 -7.92 10.50
C SER A 27 10.33 -7.69 11.36
N ASP A 28 9.16 -8.15 10.90
CA ASP A 28 7.84 -7.94 11.51
C ASP A 28 7.28 -9.21 12.18
N LYS A 29 8.09 -10.27 12.32
CA LYS A 29 7.65 -11.56 12.88
C LYS A 29 8.43 -11.92 14.13
N THR A 30 7.69 -12.02 15.22
CA THR A 30 8.18 -12.51 16.51
C THR A 30 7.33 -13.66 17.01
N ASP A 31 7.91 -14.49 17.86
CA ASP A 31 7.16 -15.43 18.69
C ASP A 31 6.35 -14.69 19.78
N ASP A 32 5.63 -15.46 20.60
CA ASP A 32 4.79 -14.93 21.68
C ASP A 32 5.61 -14.20 22.76
N ASP A 33 6.90 -14.46 22.84
CA ASP A 33 7.85 -13.84 23.78
C ASP A 33 8.56 -12.60 23.16
N GLY A 34 8.23 -12.24 21.92
CA GLY A 34 8.82 -11.09 21.23
C GLY A 34 10.19 -11.34 20.60
N ASN A 35 10.65 -12.60 20.54
CA ASN A 35 11.91 -12.95 19.87
C ASN A 35 11.67 -13.10 18.37
N LYS A 36 12.65 -12.67 17.56
CA LYS A 36 12.59 -12.88 16.10
C LYS A 36 12.52 -14.38 15.77
N ILE A 37 11.63 -14.76 14.85
CA ILE A 37 11.49 -16.15 14.42
C ILE A 37 12.58 -16.48 13.37
N PRO A 38 13.51 -17.41 13.66
CA PRO A 38 14.58 -17.76 12.74
C PRO A 38 14.09 -18.68 11.61
N HIS A 39 14.64 -18.48 10.41
CA HIS A 39 14.43 -19.34 9.26
C HIS A 39 15.74 -19.79 8.63
N THR A 40 15.84 -21.07 8.28
CA THR A 40 16.97 -21.59 7.50
C THR A 40 16.62 -21.61 6.03
N LEU A 41 17.59 -21.34 5.15
CA LEU A 41 17.35 -21.41 3.71
C LEU A 41 18.65 -21.65 2.94
N LYS A 42 18.49 -22.26 1.77
CA LYS A 42 19.54 -22.39 0.76
C LYS A 42 19.01 -21.90 -0.58
N GLY A 43 19.81 -21.11 -1.29
CA GLY A 43 19.39 -20.49 -2.55
C GLY A 43 20.53 -19.82 -3.30
N VAL A 44 20.17 -18.90 -4.17
CA VAL A 44 21.12 -18.07 -4.94
C VAL A 44 20.65 -16.62 -4.84
N TYR A 45 21.58 -15.66 -4.76
CA TYR A 45 21.19 -14.25 -4.83
C TYR A 45 20.57 -13.94 -6.18
N PHE A 46 19.52 -13.10 -6.17
CA PHE A 46 18.86 -12.74 -7.42
C PHE A 46 19.78 -11.97 -8.37
N ASP A 47 20.72 -11.17 -7.85
CA ASP A 47 21.77 -10.53 -8.65
C ASP A 47 22.64 -11.52 -9.41
N ASP A 48 23.03 -12.66 -8.81
CA ASP A 48 23.83 -13.68 -9.51
C ASP A 48 23.02 -14.33 -10.65
N ILE A 49 21.69 -14.39 -10.49
CA ILE A 49 20.78 -14.89 -11.51
C ILE A 49 20.64 -13.86 -12.65
N LEU A 50 20.46 -12.58 -12.32
CA LEU A 50 20.38 -11.51 -13.30
C LEU A 50 21.69 -11.37 -14.08
N GLU A 51 22.83 -11.44 -13.38
CA GLU A 51 24.15 -11.40 -14.00
C GLU A 51 24.32 -12.52 -15.03
N ALA A 52 23.84 -13.73 -14.70
CA ALA A 52 23.97 -14.90 -15.58
C ALA A 52 22.95 -14.95 -16.73
N TYR A 53 21.74 -14.40 -16.54
CA TYR A 53 20.61 -14.66 -17.44
C TYR A 53 19.86 -13.40 -17.93
N ALA A 54 20.29 -12.21 -17.54
CA ALA A 54 19.69 -10.93 -17.92
C ALA A 54 20.78 -9.90 -18.28
N ASP A 55 21.65 -10.24 -19.23
CA ASP A 55 22.66 -9.35 -19.81
C ASP A 55 23.57 -8.63 -18.81
N GLY A 56 23.89 -9.28 -17.68
CA GLY A 56 24.76 -8.69 -16.65
C GLY A 56 24.06 -7.68 -15.72
N ALA A 57 22.73 -7.57 -15.78
CA ALA A 57 21.95 -6.66 -14.95
C ALA A 57 22.08 -6.99 -13.46
N LYS A 58 21.84 -5.98 -12.63
CA LYS A 58 21.78 -6.07 -11.16
C LYS A 58 20.51 -5.42 -10.66
N THR A 59 20.01 -5.83 -9.51
CA THR A 59 18.85 -5.19 -8.89
C THR A 59 19.06 -3.69 -8.67
N SER A 60 20.31 -3.24 -8.50
CA SER A 60 20.67 -1.81 -8.40
C SER A 60 20.33 -0.98 -9.65
N ASP A 61 20.17 -1.63 -10.80
CA ASP A 61 19.85 -0.96 -12.08
C ASP A 61 18.35 -0.63 -12.20
N PHE A 62 17.52 -1.08 -11.25
CA PHE A 62 16.08 -1.00 -11.30
C PHE A 62 15.51 -0.23 -10.11
N THR A 63 14.37 0.43 -10.31
CA THR A 63 13.68 1.24 -9.29
C THR A 63 12.49 0.50 -8.65
N SER A 64 11.93 -0.48 -9.34
CA SER A 64 10.84 -1.32 -8.82
C SER A 64 10.98 -2.79 -9.23
N MET A 65 10.35 -3.66 -8.43
CA MET A 65 10.29 -5.09 -8.64
C MET A 65 8.88 -5.61 -8.33
N SER A 66 8.24 -6.29 -9.27
CA SER A 66 6.98 -7.01 -9.04
C SER A 66 7.24 -8.51 -9.00
N ILE A 67 6.79 -9.18 -7.95
CA ILE A 67 6.91 -10.64 -7.79
C ILE A 67 5.50 -11.25 -7.80
N TYR A 68 5.30 -12.20 -8.70
CA TYR A 68 4.05 -12.92 -8.90
C TYR A 68 4.18 -14.37 -8.42
N ALA A 69 3.14 -14.85 -7.76
CA ALA A 69 3.00 -16.23 -7.31
C ALA A 69 1.99 -17.01 -8.16
N GLU A 70 2.06 -18.35 -8.14
CA GLU A 70 1.12 -19.24 -8.82
C GLU A 70 -0.31 -19.16 -8.25
N ASP A 71 -0.47 -18.79 -6.99
CA ASP A 71 -1.77 -18.61 -6.31
C ASP A 71 -2.41 -17.24 -6.57
N GLY A 72 -1.82 -16.44 -7.47
CA GLY A 72 -2.25 -15.10 -7.83
C GLY A 72 -1.69 -13.99 -6.95
N TYR A 73 -0.99 -14.31 -5.85
CA TYR A 73 -0.37 -13.29 -5.00
C TYR A 73 0.63 -12.44 -5.79
N GLU A 74 0.55 -11.12 -5.64
CA GLU A 74 1.48 -10.14 -6.19
C GLU A 74 2.02 -9.26 -5.06
N THR A 75 3.33 -9.02 -5.08
CA THR A 75 3.96 -7.97 -4.29
C THR A 75 4.79 -7.07 -5.19
N ILE A 76 4.59 -5.76 -5.02
CA ILE A 76 5.36 -4.72 -5.71
C ILE A 76 6.27 -4.10 -4.66
N LEU A 77 7.55 -4.04 -4.99
CA LEU A 77 8.62 -3.60 -4.10
C LEU A 77 9.32 -2.41 -4.74
N SER A 78 9.62 -1.41 -3.92
CA SER A 78 10.49 -0.29 -4.25
C SER A 78 11.96 -0.64 -4.00
N ALA A 79 12.87 0.15 -4.58
CA ALA A 79 14.31 -0.05 -4.47
C ALA A 79 14.83 -0.03 -3.02
N ASP A 80 14.20 0.69 -2.09
CA ASP A 80 14.55 0.67 -0.66
C ASP A 80 14.32 -0.70 0.03
N VAL A 81 13.62 -1.63 -0.62
CA VAL A 81 13.50 -3.03 -0.20
C VAL A 81 14.65 -3.88 -0.71
N PHE A 82 14.97 -3.79 -2.02
CA PHE A 82 15.83 -4.77 -2.70
C PHE A 82 17.19 -4.24 -3.17
N ASN A 83 17.40 -2.92 -3.15
CA ASN A 83 18.64 -2.26 -3.54
C ASN A 83 19.46 -1.91 -2.29
N VAL A 84 20.57 -2.61 -2.11
CA VAL A 84 21.47 -2.43 -0.96
C VAL A 84 22.00 -0.99 -0.86
N GLU A 85 22.23 -0.32 -1.98
CA GLU A 85 22.72 1.08 -1.99
C GLU A 85 21.67 2.06 -1.45
N GLN A 86 20.40 1.68 -1.46
CA GLN A 86 19.26 2.47 -0.95
C GLN A 86 18.74 1.98 0.41
N GLY A 87 19.51 1.17 1.15
CA GLY A 87 19.09 0.61 2.45
C GLY A 87 18.24 -0.66 2.35
N GLY A 88 18.11 -1.22 1.13
CA GLY A 88 17.54 -2.52 0.87
C GLY A 88 18.46 -3.68 1.24
N VAL A 89 18.03 -4.89 0.88
CA VAL A 89 18.77 -6.13 1.13
C VAL A 89 18.84 -6.97 -0.14
N LYS A 90 19.86 -7.83 -0.22
CA LYS A 90 19.96 -8.77 -1.34
C LYS A 90 18.83 -9.80 -1.28
N MET A 91 18.05 -9.86 -2.35
CA MET A 91 17.05 -10.90 -2.56
C MET A 91 17.70 -12.25 -2.77
N ILE A 92 17.10 -13.30 -2.19
CA ILE A 92 17.49 -14.69 -2.40
C ILE A 92 16.33 -15.45 -3.04
N ILE A 93 16.62 -16.20 -4.10
CA ILE A 93 15.69 -17.19 -4.64
C ILE A 93 16.03 -18.53 -3.99
N ALA A 94 15.22 -18.91 -3.01
CA ALA A 94 15.41 -20.12 -2.22
C ALA A 94 15.02 -21.38 -3.00
N LEU A 95 15.83 -22.42 -2.82
CA LEU A 95 15.63 -23.81 -3.26
C LEU A 95 15.30 -24.74 -2.08
N GLU A 96 15.68 -24.35 -0.87
CA GLU A 96 15.38 -25.01 0.41
C GLU A 96 14.95 -23.95 1.42
N TYR A 97 13.94 -24.25 2.24
CA TYR A 97 13.45 -23.35 3.29
C TYR A 97 13.02 -24.17 4.50
N ASP A 98 13.53 -23.84 5.69
CA ASP A 98 13.32 -24.56 6.94
C ASP A 98 13.56 -26.07 6.81
N GLY A 99 14.69 -26.43 6.18
CA GLY A 99 15.10 -27.81 5.92
C GLY A 99 14.27 -28.53 4.84
N VAL A 100 13.26 -27.88 4.25
CA VAL A 100 12.42 -28.46 3.20
C VAL A 100 12.96 -28.07 1.83
N VAL A 101 13.35 -29.07 1.03
CA VAL A 101 13.70 -28.87 -0.38
C VAL A 101 12.43 -28.51 -1.15
N LEU A 102 12.38 -27.27 -1.64
CA LEU A 102 11.23 -26.72 -2.34
C LEU A 102 10.95 -27.53 -3.61
N ASN A 103 9.67 -27.68 -3.97
CA ASN A 103 9.19 -28.35 -5.18
C ASN A 103 7.71 -27.93 -5.43
N PRO A 104 7.13 -28.16 -6.63
CA PRO A 104 5.78 -27.70 -6.94
C PRO A 104 4.68 -28.19 -5.98
N SER A 105 4.89 -29.30 -5.27
CA SER A 105 3.92 -29.82 -4.29
C SER A 105 4.10 -29.29 -2.86
N GLU A 106 5.18 -28.56 -2.57
CA GLU A 106 5.36 -27.93 -1.25
C GLU A 106 4.49 -26.69 -1.09
N LYS A 107 4.14 -26.36 0.15
CA LYS A 107 3.38 -25.12 0.49
C LYS A 107 4.04 -23.84 -0.05
N SER A 108 5.38 -23.80 -0.03
CA SER A 108 6.16 -22.67 -0.55
C SER A 108 6.34 -22.72 -2.07
N GLY A 109 5.91 -23.81 -2.73
CA GLY A 109 6.06 -24.05 -4.15
C GLY A 109 7.47 -24.40 -4.57
N ALA A 110 7.73 -24.35 -5.88
CA ALA A 110 9.02 -24.72 -6.44
C ALA A 110 10.14 -23.73 -6.09
N LEU A 111 9.81 -22.46 -5.90
CA LEU A 111 10.74 -21.37 -5.61
C LEU A 111 10.09 -20.39 -4.61
N ARG A 112 10.92 -19.76 -3.78
CA ARG A 112 10.49 -18.73 -2.84
C ARG A 112 11.45 -17.54 -2.88
N ALA A 113 10.91 -16.34 -2.97
CA ALA A 113 11.63 -15.08 -2.83
C ALA A 113 11.78 -14.74 -1.34
N ILE A 114 12.99 -14.36 -0.93
CA ILE A 114 13.31 -14.02 0.45
C ILE A 114 14.11 -12.72 0.48
N PHE A 115 13.72 -11.81 1.37
CA PHE A 115 14.42 -10.55 1.66
C PHE A 115 14.79 -10.52 3.14
N PRO A 116 15.97 -11.05 3.52
CA PRO A 116 16.38 -11.11 4.94
C PRO A 116 16.24 -9.74 5.62
N ASP A 117 15.72 -9.70 6.84
CA ASP A 117 15.47 -8.49 7.63
C ASP A 117 14.49 -7.46 7.00
N LYS A 118 13.72 -7.85 5.98
CA LYS A 118 12.53 -7.10 5.52
C LYS A 118 11.24 -7.77 6.00
N PRO A 119 10.10 -7.06 6.00
CA PRO A 119 8.84 -7.61 6.47
C PRO A 119 8.40 -8.86 5.68
N ALA A 120 7.73 -9.79 6.35
CA ALA A 120 7.38 -11.11 5.81
C ALA A 120 6.46 -11.06 4.58
N ASN A 121 5.68 -9.98 4.41
CA ASN A 121 4.86 -9.79 3.22
C ASN A 121 5.72 -9.57 1.96
N THR A 122 6.97 -9.12 2.07
CA THR A 122 7.88 -9.04 0.92
C THR A 122 8.38 -10.41 0.47
N TRP A 123 8.21 -11.48 1.29
CA TRP A 123 8.72 -12.82 1.02
C TRP A 123 7.69 -13.68 0.27
N ALA A 124 7.69 -13.59 -1.06
CA ALA A 124 6.74 -14.33 -1.89
C ALA A 124 7.06 -15.84 -1.97
N LYS A 125 6.09 -16.67 -1.57
CA LYS A 125 6.04 -18.11 -1.93
C LYS A 125 5.56 -18.24 -3.36
N GLN A 126 5.60 -19.43 -3.95
CA GLN A 126 4.80 -19.59 -5.17
C GLN A 126 5.47 -19.05 -6.44
N VAL A 127 6.74 -18.61 -6.38
CA VAL A 127 7.23 -17.60 -7.33
C VAL A 127 7.18 -18.12 -8.76
N SER A 128 6.35 -17.47 -9.58
CA SER A 128 6.10 -17.81 -10.97
C SER A 128 6.76 -16.82 -11.93
N LYS A 129 6.84 -15.55 -11.55
CA LYS A 129 7.36 -14.46 -12.39
C LYS A 129 7.91 -13.33 -11.53
N ILE A 130 9.01 -12.72 -11.97
CA ILE A 130 9.57 -11.48 -11.41
C ILE A 130 9.73 -10.50 -12.56
N VAL A 131 9.29 -9.26 -12.37
CA VAL A 131 9.40 -8.15 -13.33
C VAL A 131 10.22 -7.05 -12.68
N LEU A 132 11.16 -6.49 -13.43
CA LEU A 132 12.02 -5.38 -13.02
C LEU A 132 11.80 -4.22 -13.98
N ALA A 133 11.77 -2.99 -13.45
CA ALA A 133 11.64 -1.77 -14.25
C ALA A 133 12.79 -0.79 -13.93
N SER A 134 13.44 -0.31 -14.99
CA SER A 134 14.53 0.67 -14.97
C SER A 134 14.08 1.87 -15.78
N ASP A 135 14.20 3.07 -15.21
CA ASP A 135 13.57 4.33 -15.60
C ASP A 135 12.14 4.54 -15.08
N LYS A 136 11.88 5.78 -14.68
CA LYS A 136 10.71 6.23 -13.91
C LYS A 136 9.37 5.89 -14.59
N GLU A 137 8.86 4.68 -14.38
CA GLU A 137 7.63 4.56 -13.60
C GLU A 137 8.07 4.37 -12.15
N GLU A 138 8.75 5.38 -11.58
CA GLU A 138 8.43 5.73 -10.21
C GLU A 138 6.93 5.99 -10.31
N GLU A 139 6.14 5.01 -9.94
CA GLU A 139 4.77 5.26 -9.57
C GLU A 139 4.84 6.01 -8.23
N THR A 140 5.43 7.21 -8.26
CA THR A 140 5.16 8.25 -7.30
C THR A 140 3.66 8.40 -7.32
N VAL A 141 3.02 8.44 -6.14
CA VAL A 141 1.62 8.85 -6.01
C VAL A 141 1.41 10.01 -6.97
N PRO A 142 0.52 9.89 -7.97
CA PRO A 142 0.44 10.87 -9.03
C PRO A 142 0.09 12.22 -8.43
N GLU A 143 0.60 13.28 -9.04
CA GLU A 143 0.31 14.64 -8.60
C GLU A 143 -1.21 14.84 -8.54
N THR A 144 -1.72 15.08 -7.34
CA THR A 144 -3.15 15.17 -7.08
C THR A 144 -3.65 16.55 -7.51
N GLU A 145 -4.68 16.64 -8.34
CA GLU A 145 -5.34 17.91 -8.67
C GLU A 145 -6.55 18.20 -7.77
N SER A 146 -7.13 17.16 -7.17
CA SER A 146 -8.24 17.31 -6.22
C SER A 146 -8.25 16.23 -5.16
N VAL A 147 -8.67 16.59 -3.95
CA VAL A 147 -8.87 15.65 -2.84
C VAL A 147 -10.28 15.80 -2.27
N TYR A 148 -10.92 14.67 -1.97
CA TYR A 148 -12.20 14.58 -1.27
C TYR A 148 -11.99 13.87 0.07
N PHE A 149 -12.75 14.26 1.10
CA PHE A 149 -12.60 13.69 2.44
C PHE A 149 -13.73 12.73 2.77
N ALA A 150 -13.40 11.57 3.32
CA ALA A 150 -14.34 10.49 3.60
C ALA A 150 -15.43 10.92 4.59
N GLU A 151 -15.06 11.70 5.60
CA GLU A 151 -15.93 12.16 6.67
C GLU A 151 -17.00 13.14 6.16
N ALA A 152 -16.74 13.78 5.03
CA ALA A 152 -17.71 14.65 4.36
C ALA A 152 -18.81 13.89 3.61
N THR A 153 -18.66 12.58 3.44
CA THR A 153 -19.56 11.77 2.61
C THR A 153 -20.73 11.16 3.38
N GLY A 154 -20.62 11.10 4.73
CA GLY A 154 -21.56 10.38 5.59
C GLY A 154 -21.83 8.96 5.08
N ASP A 155 -23.07 8.50 5.25
CA ASP A 155 -23.45 7.12 4.88
C ASP A 155 -23.66 6.92 3.36
N LYS A 156 -23.42 7.95 2.53
CA LYS A 156 -23.73 7.94 1.08
C LYS A 156 -23.04 6.78 0.37
N TYR A 157 -21.81 6.49 0.77
CA TYR A 157 -20.98 5.46 0.14
C TYR A 157 -20.86 4.18 0.95
N ASP A 158 -21.60 4.04 2.06
CA ASP A 158 -21.57 2.85 2.89
C ASP A 158 -22.04 1.61 2.13
N GLY A 159 -21.40 0.49 2.37
CA GLY A 159 -21.79 -0.79 1.80
C GLY A 159 -21.12 -1.94 2.52
N SER A 160 -21.28 -3.12 1.94
CA SER A 160 -20.67 -4.33 2.47
C SER A 160 -20.39 -5.34 1.39
N TYR A 161 -19.55 -6.32 1.73
CA TYR A 161 -19.29 -7.50 0.93
C TYR A 161 -19.03 -8.70 1.86
N GLU A 162 -19.31 -9.91 1.37
CA GLU A 162 -19.15 -11.15 2.14
C GLU A 162 -18.04 -12.01 1.55
N VAL A 163 -17.16 -12.52 2.40
CA VAL A 163 -16.11 -13.50 2.06
C VAL A 163 -15.99 -14.48 3.22
N ASP A 164 -15.95 -15.78 2.91
CA ASP A 164 -15.74 -16.87 3.89
C ASP A 164 -16.67 -16.79 5.12
N GLY A 165 -17.95 -16.44 4.90
CA GLY A 165 -18.95 -16.33 5.97
C GLY A 165 -18.72 -15.15 6.92
N THR A 166 -17.94 -14.16 6.53
CA THR A 166 -17.78 -12.87 7.23
C THR A 166 -18.23 -11.74 6.31
N THR A 167 -19.15 -10.91 6.78
CA THR A 167 -19.56 -9.69 6.09
C THR A 167 -18.72 -8.53 6.60
N TYR A 168 -18.07 -7.81 5.70
CA TYR A 168 -17.28 -6.60 5.99
C TYR A 168 -18.07 -5.37 5.58
N TYR A 169 -17.99 -4.30 6.38
CA TYR A 169 -18.74 -3.06 6.21
C TYR A 169 -17.80 -1.86 6.12
N GLY A 170 -18.12 -0.93 5.24
CA GLY A 170 -17.40 0.34 5.13
C GLY A 170 -17.70 1.09 3.84
N THR A 171 -16.80 2.00 3.46
CA THR A 171 -16.99 2.88 2.30
C THR A 171 -16.69 2.13 1.00
N SER A 172 -17.66 2.10 0.08
CA SER A 172 -17.57 1.39 -1.20
C SER A 172 -16.95 2.25 -2.30
N PHE A 173 -15.81 1.83 -2.85
CA PHE A 173 -15.19 2.52 -3.98
C PHE A 173 -16.05 2.48 -5.24
N LYS A 174 -16.80 1.39 -5.46
CA LYS A 174 -17.77 1.27 -6.57
C LYS A 174 -18.75 2.44 -6.61
N LYS A 175 -19.26 2.85 -5.45
CA LYS A 175 -20.18 4.00 -5.33
C LYS A 175 -19.46 5.33 -5.56
N ILE A 176 -18.23 5.47 -5.05
CA ILE A 176 -17.38 6.66 -5.26
C ILE A 176 -17.07 6.85 -6.74
N PHE A 177 -16.72 5.78 -7.47
CA PHE A 177 -16.51 5.81 -8.92
C PHE A 177 -17.80 6.15 -9.67
N ALA A 178 -18.93 5.57 -9.28
CA ALA A 178 -20.22 5.85 -9.90
C ALA A 178 -20.67 7.31 -9.75
N ASP A 179 -20.30 7.98 -8.64
CA ASP A 179 -20.57 9.40 -8.40
C ASP A 179 -19.53 10.32 -9.08
N GLY A 180 -18.46 9.75 -9.65
CA GLY A 180 -17.43 10.49 -10.37
C GLY A 180 -16.45 11.27 -9.47
N ILE A 181 -16.41 10.96 -8.17
CA ILE A 181 -15.41 11.53 -7.25
C ILE A 181 -14.02 11.03 -7.65
N LEU A 182 -13.84 9.71 -7.66
CA LEU A 182 -12.68 9.07 -8.27
C LEU A 182 -13.04 8.69 -9.71
N LYS A 183 -12.06 8.77 -10.61
CA LYS A 183 -12.23 8.34 -11.99
C LYS A 183 -11.71 6.93 -12.15
N SER A 184 -12.46 6.06 -12.82
CA SER A 184 -11.94 4.79 -13.30
C SER A 184 -11.80 4.84 -14.82
N SER A 185 -10.64 4.45 -15.32
CA SER A 185 -10.41 4.12 -16.73
C SER A 185 -9.76 2.75 -16.80
N ASP A 186 -9.79 2.09 -17.96
CA ASP A 186 -9.19 0.76 -18.11
C ASP A 186 -7.65 0.79 -18.02
N GLU A 187 -7.06 2.00 -18.09
CA GLU A 187 -5.64 2.27 -17.89
C GLU A 187 -5.35 2.93 -16.52
N ALA A 188 -6.38 3.23 -15.72
CA ALA A 188 -6.20 3.88 -14.44
C ALA A 188 -5.52 2.95 -13.44
N GLN A 189 -4.65 3.54 -12.63
CA GLN A 189 -4.00 2.87 -11.52
C GLN A 189 -4.49 3.45 -10.22
N MET A 190 -4.75 2.59 -9.24
CA MET A 190 -5.06 3.01 -7.88
C MET A 190 -3.83 2.91 -6.98
N PHE A 191 -3.57 3.99 -6.26
CA PHE A 191 -2.56 4.13 -5.23
C PHE A 191 -3.23 4.12 -3.87
N VAL A 192 -2.70 3.36 -2.92
CA VAL A 192 -3.25 3.28 -1.56
C VAL A 192 -2.12 3.54 -0.57
N TYR A 193 -2.31 4.56 0.27
CA TYR A 193 -1.32 5.00 1.24
C TYR A 193 -1.81 4.78 2.68
N SER A 194 -0.99 4.20 3.56
CA SER A 194 -1.29 3.99 4.98
C SER A 194 -0.55 4.98 5.89
N TRP A 195 -1.06 5.20 7.10
CA TRP A 195 -0.44 6.15 8.04
C TRP A 195 0.93 5.71 8.56
N ASP A 196 1.17 4.39 8.64
CA ASP A 196 2.44 3.84 9.11
C ASP A 196 3.55 3.86 8.03
N GLY A 197 3.27 4.47 6.86
CA GLY A 197 4.21 4.58 5.75
C GLY A 197 4.33 3.31 4.91
N THR A 198 3.45 2.33 5.11
CA THR A 198 3.35 1.16 4.23
C THR A 198 2.61 1.53 2.94
N GLU A 199 3.38 1.85 1.90
CA GLU A 199 2.84 2.11 0.56
C GLU A 199 2.48 0.79 -0.13
N TYR A 200 1.25 0.69 -0.65
CA TYR A 200 0.93 -0.30 -1.68
C TYR A 200 0.82 0.41 -3.03
N THR A 201 1.82 0.13 -3.87
CA THR A 201 1.98 0.70 -5.21
C THR A 201 1.07 -0.02 -6.22
N SER A 202 0.42 0.76 -7.08
CA SER A 202 -0.51 0.43 -8.18
C SER A 202 -1.28 -0.89 -8.13
N LEU A 203 -2.56 -0.83 -7.81
CA LEU A 203 -3.50 -1.82 -8.33
C LEU A 203 -3.83 -1.46 -9.78
N LYS A 204 -3.18 -2.15 -10.74
CA LYS A 204 -3.37 -1.92 -12.19
C LYS A 204 -4.60 -2.63 -12.76
N THR A 205 -5.13 -3.63 -12.07
CA THR A 205 -6.33 -4.35 -12.52
C THR A 205 -7.57 -3.69 -11.94
N LYS A 206 -8.36 -3.07 -12.81
CA LYS A 206 -9.63 -2.41 -12.47
C LYS A 206 -10.56 -3.25 -11.58
N GLU A 207 -10.67 -4.54 -11.88
CA GLU A 207 -11.47 -5.49 -11.10
C GLU A 207 -11.06 -5.59 -9.61
N TYR A 208 -9.78 -5.33 -9.27
CA TYR A 208 -9.32 -5.37 -7.89
C TYR A 208 -9.75 -4.13 -7.11
N TYR A 209 -9.73 -2.95 -7.73
CA TYR A 209 -9.97 -1.71 -7.00
C TYR A 209 -11.39 -1.16 -7.13
N GLU A 210 -12.13 -1.47 -8.19
CA GLU A 210 -13.50 -0.94 -8.38
C GLU A 210 -14.48 -1.49 -7.34
N ASP A 211 -14.34 -2.76 -6.97
CA ASP A 211 -15.17 -3.41 -5.95
C ASP A 211 -14.52 -3.43 -4.56
N ALA A 212 -13.48 -2.63 -4.35
CA ALA A 212 -12.83 -2.47 -3.06
C ALA A 212 -13.64 -1.59 -2.09
N PHE A 213 -13.24 -1.64 -0.83
CA PHE A 213 -13.81 -0.93 0.31
C PHE A 213 -12.71 -0.37 1.20
N LEU A 214 -12.98 0.77 1.85
CA LEU A 214 -12.35 1.12 3.12
C LEU A 214 -13.18 0.50 4.24
N VAL A 215 -12.71 -0.61 4.81
CA VAL A 215 -13.43 -1.40 5.80
C VAL A 215 -13.20 -0.89 7.21
N TYR A 216 -14.28 -0.72 7.97
CA TYR A 216 -14.26 -0.23 9.36
C TYR A 216 -14.75 -1.28 10.37
N ALA A 217 -15.61 -2.20 9.95
CA ALA A 217 -16.17 -3.23 10.83
C ALA A 217 -16.49 -4.52 10.06
N SER A 218 -16.65 -5.61 10.79
CA SER A 218 -17.10 -6.89 10.27
C SER A 218 -18.13 -7.57 11.16
N LYS A 219 -18.85 -8.53 10.58
CA LYS A 219 -19.85 -9.37 11.25
C LYS A 219 -19.69 -10.80 10.78
N ALA A 220 -19.46 -11.72 11.71
CA ALA A 220 -19.41 -13.14 11.41
C ALA A 220 -20.82 -13.69 11.12
N SER A 221 -20.92 -14.67 10.22
CA SER A 221 -22.18 -15.36 9.90
C SER A 221 -22.82 -15.94 11.16
N GLY A 222 -24.09 -15.60 11.41
CA GLY A 222 -24.84 -16.03 12.59
C GLY A 222 -24.55 -15.27 13.88
N SER A 223 -23.63 -14.30 13.86
CA SER A 223 -23.48 -13.29 14.93
C SER A 223 -24.44 -12.13 14.68
N GLU A 224 -24.86 -11.42 15.74
CA GLU A 224 -25.50 -10.10 15.61
C GLU A 224 -24.53 -8.95 15.87
N ASP A 225 -23.36 -9.24 16.43
CA ASP A 225 -22.40 -8.24 16.88
C ASP A 225 -21.55 -7.73 15.72
N PHE A 226 -21.48 -6.41 15.61
CA PHE A 226 -20.50 -5.72 14.79
C PHE A 226 -19.18 -5.63 15.55
N VAL A 227 -18.11 -6.09 14.92
CA VAL A 227 -16.76 -6.03 15.46
C VAL A 227 -16.00 -4.94 14.70
N PRO A 228 -15.55 -3.87 15.35
CA PRO A 228 -14.67 -2.89 14.73
C PRO A 228 -13.38 -3.56 14.23
N GLU A 229 -12.97 -3.23 13.01
CA GLU A 229 -11.69 -3.71 12.49
C GLU A 229 -10.54 -3.02 13.24
N LYS A 230 -9.66 -3.83 13.85
CA LYS A 230 -8.56 -3.34 14.69
C LYS A 230 -7.66 -2.32 13.97
N ASP A 231 -7.43 -2.56 12.68
CA ASP A 231 -6.50 -1.77 11.87
C ASP A 231 -7.24 -0.83 10.89
N ALA A 232 -8.48 -0.45 11.22
CA ALA A 232 -9.33 0.38 10.38
C ALA A 232 -8.73 1.78 10.10
N PRO A 233 -9.11 2.41 8.96
CA PRO A 233 -9.78 1.78 7.83
C PRO A 233 -8.83 0.83 7.09
N VAL A 234 -9.34 -0.32 6.67
CA VAL A 234 -8.57 -1.31 5.91
C VAL A 234 -9.04 -1.29 4.45
N PHE A 235 -8.17 -0.93 3.52
CA PHE A 235 -8.41 -1.15 2.10
C PHE A 235 -8.46 -2.65 1.81
N ASN A 236 -9.62 -3.14 1.38
CA ASN A 236 -9.88 -4.56 1.17
C ASN A 236 -11.07 -4.76 0.21
N GLY A 237 -11.32 -5.98 -0.25
CA GLY A 237 -12.44 -6.29 -1.13
C GLY A 237 -12.60 -7.79 -1.35
N ALA A 238 -13.67 -8.20 -2.03
CA ALA A 238 -13.92 -9.61 -2.32
C ALA A 238 -12.82 -10.22 -3.23
N ASN A 239 -12.29 -9.41 -4.14
CA ASN A 239 -11.25 -9.79 -5.09
C ASN A 239 -9.83 -9.44 -4.61
N ILE A 240 -9.68 -8.83 -3.43
CA ILE A 240 -8.37 -8.48 -2.88
C ILE A 240 -7.78 -9.71 -2.19
N LEU A 241 -6.65 -10.19 -2.72
CA LEU A 241 -6.00 -11.40 -2.20
C LEU A 241 -5.47 -11.20 -0.78
N LYS A 242 -5.40 -12.32 -0.04
CA LYS A 242 -4.88 -12.36 1.32
C LYS A 242 -3.41 -11.91 1.35
N GLY A 243 -3.18 -10.67 1.78
CA GLY A 243 -1.87 -10.04 1.83
C GLY A 243 -1.84 -8.66 1.18
N MET A 244 -2.73 -8.39 0.22
CA MET A 244 -2.88 -7.11 -0.49
C MET A 244 -3.78 -6.11 0.24
N LYS A 245 -4.22 -6.46 1.46
CA LYS A 245 -5.02 -5.56 2.30
C LYS A 245 -4.11 -4.46 2.83
N VAL A 246 -4.52 -3.21 2.70
CA VAL A 246 -3.78 -2.08 3.25
C VAL A 246 -4.46 -1.67 4.53
N LYS A 247 -3.78 -1.86 5.64
CA LYS A 247 -4.27 -1.41 6.95
C LYS A 247 -4.19 0.11 7.00
N HIS A 248 -4.91 0.71 7.94
CA HIS A 248 -4.57 2.06 8.38
C HIS A 248 -4.56 3.09 7.24
N THR A 249 -5.45 2.91 6.25
CA THR A 249 -5.43 3.65 4.99
C THR A 249 -5.73 5.13 5.23
N MET A 250 -4.81 6.01 4.83
CA MET A 250 -4.97 7.46 4.88
C MET A 250 -5.65 8.00 3.64
N TYR A 251 -5.19 7.60 2.46
CA TYR A 251 -5.78 8.07 1.22
C TYR A 251 -5.62 7.07 0.09
N VAL A 252 -6.53 7.18 -0.87
CA VAL A 252 -6.54 6.44 -2.11
C VAL A 252 -6.54 7.41 -3.27
N THR A 253 -5.57 7.28 -4.17
CA THR A 253 -5.43 8.16 -5.34
C THR A 253 -5.65 7.37 -6.61
N VAL A 254 -6.49 7.90 -7.51
CA VAL A 254 -6.69 7.35 -8.84
C VAL A 254 -6.58 8.48 -9.86
N GLU A 255 -5.71 8.29 -10.84
CA GLU A 255 -5.30 9.33 -11.80
C GLU A 255 -4.79 10.60 -11.11
N LYS A 256 -5.65 11.62 -10.92
CA LYS A 256 -5.30 12.90 -10.29
C LYS A 256 -6.26 13.29 -9.16
N THR A 257 -7.07 12.35 -8.69
CA THR A 257 -7.99 12.59 -7.59
C THR A 257 -7.68 11.67 -6.44
N SER A 258 -7.61 12.25 -5.24
CA SER A 258 -7.42 11.55 -3.99
C SER A 258 -8.72 11.51 -3.18
N PHE A 259 -8.94 10.40 -2.49
CA PHE A 259 -9.98 10.22 -1.49
C PHE A 259 -9.29 9.93 -0.16
N ALA A 260 -9.32 10.90 0.76
CA ALA A 260 -8.57 10.88 2.01
C ALA A 260 -9.48 10.69 3.22
N VAL A 261 -8.95 10.05 4.26
CA VAL A 261 -9.57 9.85 5.57
C VAL A 261 -8.87 10.81 6.54
N LEU A 262 -9.51 11.93 6.85
CA LEU A 262 -8.92 12.97 7.69
C LEU A 262 -8.56 12.46 9.09
N ASP A 263 -9.32 11.54 9.68
CA ASP A 263 -8.96 10.92 10.97
C ASP A 263 -7.53 10.37 10.94
N LYS A 264 -7.17 9.67 9.85
CA LYS A 264 -5.83 9.09 9.68
C LYS A 264 -4.78 10.12 9.30
N VAL A 265 -5.17 11.16 8.57
CA VAL A 265 -4.27 12.31 8.34
C VAL A 265 -3.92 13.00 9.65
N PHE A 266 -4.90 13.23 10.53
CA PHE A 266 -4.68 13.85 11.84
C PHE A 266 -3.81 13.00 12.75
N GLU A 267 -3.99 11.67 12.77
CA GLU A 267 -3.09 10.76 13.51
C GLU A 267 -1.61 10.95 13.13
N LYS A 268 -1.32 11.24 11.84
CA LYS A 268 0.04 11.48 11.35
C LYS A 268 0.52 12.93 11.58
N LEU A 269 -0.28 13.92 11.18
CA LEU A 269 0.14 15.32 11.10
C LEU A 269 -0.10 16.10 12.41
N ASP A 270 -1.13 15.76 13.19
CA ASP A 270 -1.39 16.38 14.50
C ASP A 270 -0.74 15.59 15.65
N PHE A 271 0.53 15.23 15.49
CA PHE A 271 1.29 14.47 16.48
C PHE A 271 1.41 15.17 17.86
N LYS A 272 1.08 16.47 17.93
CA LYS A 272 1.06 17.27 19.17
C LYS A 272 -0.34 17.34 19.81
N GLY A 273 -1.37 16.74 19.20
CA GLY A 273 -2.73 16.67 19.72
C GLY A 273 -3.40 18.03 19.91
N LYS A 274 -3.20 18.94 18.95
CA LYS A 274 -3.77 20.30 18.99
C LYS A 274 -5.19 20.36 18.43
N GLY A 275 -5.69 19.28 17.84
CA GLY A 275 -6.95 19.25 17.11
C GLY A 275 -6.90 20.11 15.85
N SER A 276 -5.72 20.42 15.30
CA SER A 276 -5.62 21.23 14.08
C SER A 276 -4.36 20.95 13.26
N ILE A 277 -4.49 20.95 11.94
CA ILE A 277 -3.39 20.80 10.97
C ILE A 277 -3.39 21.96 9.97
N LEU A 278 -2.21 22.31 9.43
CA LEU A 278 -2.15 23.29 8.35
C LEU A 278 -2.63 22.66 7.04
N VAL A 279 -3.37 23.44 6.24
CA VAL A 279 -3.76 22.97 4.90
C VAL A 279 -2.54 22.65 4.06
N THR A 280 -1.46 23.43 4.17
CA THR A 280 -0.19 23.13 3.46
C THR A 280 0.40 21.78 3.82
N GLU A 281 0.36 21.39 5.10
CA GLU A 281 0.89 20.08 5.55
C GLU A 281 0.08 18.93 4.96
N LEU A 282 -1.26 19.07 4.93
CA LEU A 282 -2.14 18.11 4.26
C LEU A 282 -1.86 18.03 2.76
N LEU A 283 -1.73 19.17 2.08
CA LEU A 283 -1.51 19.22 0.63
C LEU A 283 -0.17 18.60 0.23
N ASP A 284 0.88 18.84 1.01
CA ASP A 284 2.19 18.21 0.80
C ASP A 284 2.11 16.69 1.00
N GLU A 285 1.40 16.24 2.05
CA GLU A 285 1.24 14.82 2.40
C GLU A 285 0.52 14.00 1.32
N ILE A 286 -0.47 14.57 0.63
CA ILE A 286 -1.23 13.90 -0.43
C ILE A 286 -0.62 14.12 -1.84
N ASN A 287 0.57 14.71 -1.91
CA ASN A 287 1.23 15.12 -3.14
C ASN A 287 0.31 15.98 -4.05
N MET A 288 -0.35 16.98 -3.46
CA MET A 288 -1.21 17.91 -4.19
C MET A 288 -0.35 18.78 -5.13
N LYS A 289 -0.86 18.95 -6.34
CA LYS A 289 -0.32 19.83 -7.36
C LYS A 289 -0.12 21.24 -6.84
N GLU A 290 1.04 21.80 -7.16
CA GLU A 290 1.26 23.22 -6.94
C GLU A 290 0.39 24.05 -7.91
N ALA A 291 -0.40 24.97 -7.35
CA ALA A 291 -1.25 25.87 -8.09
C ALA A 291 -1.21 27.28 -7.50
N SER A 292 -1.53 28.29 -8.32
CA SER A 292 -1.64 29.66 -7.82
C SER A 292 -2.85 29.84 -6.89
N THR A 293 -3.90 29.04 -7.11
CA THR A 293 -5.15 29.13 -6.37
C THR A 293 -5.71 27.73 -6.11
N TYR A 294 -6.30 27.57 -4.93
CA TYR A 294 -6.99 26.37 -4.50
C TYR A 294 -8.45 26.69 -4.21
N THR A 295 -9.36 25.85 -4.66
CA THR A 295 -10.77 25.92 -4.29
C THR A 295 -11.02 24.94 -3.15
N ILE A 296 -11.52 25.45 -2.03
CA ILE A 296 -11.90 24.68 -0.85
C ILE A 296 -13.42 24.68 -0.79
N THR A 297 -14.02 23.49 -0.79
CA THR A 297 -15.47 23.31 -0.86
C THR A 297 -15.98 22.66 0.42
N GLY A 298 -17.09 23.16 0.95
CA GLY A 298 -17.79 22.63 2.12
C GLY A 298 -18.93 21.66 1.77
N THR A 299 -19.35 20.87 2.76
CA THR A 299 -20.47 19.93 2.63
C THR A 299 -21.82 20.61 2.39
N ASP A 300 -21.93 21.89 2.76
CA ASP A 300 -23.09 22.76 2.53
C ASP A 300 -23.12 23.39 1.12
N GLY A 301 -22.12 23.10 0.29
CA GLY A 301 -21.93 23.69 -1.04
C GLY A 301 -21.21 25.04 -1.05
N THR A 302 -20.71 25.51 0.10
CA THR A 302 -19.85 26.70 0.18
C THR A 302 -18.57 26.46 -0.63
N GLU A 303 -18.19 27.40 -1.49
CA GLU A 303 -16.91 27.37 -2.21
C GLU A 303 -16.11 28.64 -1.90
N LYS A 304 -14.86 28.44 -1.46
CA LYS A 304 -13.90 29.53 -1.22
C LYS A 304 -12.63 29.29 -2.02
N GLN A 305 -12.00 30.38 -2.44
CA GLN A 305 -10.70 30.32 -3.12
C GLN A 305 -9.64 30.88 -2.19
N ALA A 306 -8.53 30.18 -2.09
CA ALA A 306 -7.34 30.62 -1.35
C ALA A 306 -6.14 30.61 -2.30
N LYS A 307 -5.34 31.67 -2.27
CA LYS A 307 -4.06 31.71 -2.97
C LYS A 307 -3.04 30.85 -2.25
N LYS A 308 -2.01 30.40 -2.98
CA LYS A 308 -0.91 29.60 -2.42
C LYS A 308 -0.34 30.20 -1.14
N GLU A 309 -0.12 31.52 -1.11
CA GLU A 309 0.49 32.20 0.04
C GLU A 309 -0.44 32.25 1.28
N GLU A 310 -1.76 32.18 1.07
CA GLU A 310 -2.75 32.23 2.15
C GLU A 310 -2.86 30.88 2.88
N LEU A 311 -2.61 29.77 2.16
CA LEU A 311 -2.70 28.41 2.69
C LEU A 311 -1.81 28.19 3.92
N ALA A 312 -0.66 28.86 4.00
CA ALA A 312 0.28 28.75 5.12
C ALA A 312 -0.32 29.21 6.47
N SER A 313 -1.48 29.88 6.44
CA SER A 313 -2.21 30.32 7.63
C SER A 313 -3.55 29.61 7.83
N ILE A 314 -4.04 28.88 6.83
CA ILE A 314 -5.34 28.19 6.89
C ILE A 314 -5.15 26.85 7.59
N ARG A 315 -6.04 26.57 8.54
CA ARG A 315 -6.06 25.33 9.31
C ARG A 315 -7.36 24.57 9.10
N ILE A 316 -7.25 23.25 9.18
CA ILE A 316 -8.38 22.35 9.38
C ILE A 316 -8.39 21.98 10.85
N GLU A 317 -9.52 22.13 11.51
CA GLU A 317 -9.74 21.84 12.93
C GLU A 317 -10.66 20.63 13.10
N SER A 318 -10.28 19.71 13.98
CA SER A 318 -11.11 18.56 14.36
C SER A 318 -12.07 18.98 15.46
N THR A 319 -13.37 18.86 15.20
CA THR A 319 -14.44 19.24 16.14
C THR A 319 -15.49 18.13 16.24
N ASP A 320 -16.41 18.25 17.20
CA ASP A 320 -17.55 17.33 17.33
C ASP A 320 -18.49 17.39 16.12
N GLU A 321 -18.48 18.48 15.34
CA GLU A 321 -19.27 18.67 14.13
C GLU A 321 -18.56 18.14 12.86
N GLY A 322 -17.32 17.67 13.00
CA GLY A 322 -16.45 17.22 11.92
C GLY A 322 -15.23 18.12 11.73
N TYR A 323 -14.65 18.08 10.52
CA TYR A 323 -13.45 18.84 10.20
C TYR A 323 -13.80 20.20 9.61
N ILE A 324 -13.52 21.26 10.37
CA ILE A 324 -13.89 22.62 10.01
C ILE A 324 -12.68 23.35 9.43
N VAL A 325 -12.90 24.12 8.36
CA VAL A 325 -11.91 25.02 7.79
C VAL A 325 -12.44 26.44 7.77
N ALA A 326 -11.58 27.41 8.10
CA ALA A 326 -11.89 28.83 8.06
C ALA A 326 -11.16 29.51 6.89
N VAL A 327 -11.91 30.06 5.93
CA VAL A 327 -11.35 30.77 4.76
C VAL A 327 -12.10 32.10 4.59
N ASP A 328 -11.36 33.21 4.59
CA ASP A 328 -11.91 34.57 4.49
C ASP A 328 -13.06 34.84 5.48
N GLY A 329 -12.90 34.39 6.72
CA GLY A 329 -13.89 34.55 7.80
C GLY A 329 -15.17 33.73 7.62
N SER A 330 -15.18 32.76 6.70
CA SER A 330 -16.25 31.76 6.57
C SER A 330 -15.76 30.41 7.07
N GLU A 331 -16.51 29.81 7.99
CA GLU A 331 -16.23 28.50 8.57
C GLU A 331 -17.24 27.48 8.05
N PHE A 332 -16.76 26.31 7.66
CA PHE A 332 -17.59 25.23 7.13
C PHE A 332 -16.90 23.87 7.27
N VAL A 333 -17.69 22.79 7.30
CA VAL A 333 -17.17 21.42 7.29
C VAL A 333 -16.60 21.12 5.91
N ILE A 334 -15.32 20.78 5.86
CA ILE A 334 -14.58 20.61 4.61
C ILE A 334 -15.03 19.34 3.88
N MET A 335 -15.29 19.47 2.57
CA MET A 335 -15.60 18.34 1.68
C MET A 335 -14.46 18.03 0.73
N SER A 336 -13.85 19.05 0.13
CA SER A 336 -12.79 18.85 -0.84
C SER A 336 -11.88 20.06 -1.01
N ILE A 337 -10.70 19.81 -1.58
CA ILE A 337 -9.78 20.85 -2.05
C ILE A 337 -9.39 20.53 -3.49
N LYS A 338 -9.34 21.56 -4.35
CA LYS A 338 -8.96 21.42 -5.76
C LYS A 338 -7.95 22.48 -6.19
N ALA A 339 -6.84 22.06 -6.77
CA ALA A 339 -5.86 22.92 -7.43
C ALA A 339 -6.43 23.47 -8.74
N LYS A 340 -6.22 24.77 -9.03
CA LYS A 340 -6.69 25.45 -10.24
C LYS A 340 -5.58 26.10 -11.04
#